data_AF-A0A5C3P4J1-F1
#
_entry.id   AF-A0A5C3P4J1-F1
#
_cell.length_a   1.000
_cell.length_b   1.000
_cell.length_c   1.000
_cell.angle_alpha   90.00
_cell.angle_beta   90.00
_cell.angle_gamma   90.00
#
_symmetry.space_group_name_H-M   'P 1'
#
loop_
_entity.id
_entity.type
_entity.pdbx_description
1 polymer ?
#
loop_
_entity_poly.entity_id
_entity_poly.type
_entity_poly.pdbx_seq_one_letter_code
_entity_poly.pdbx_strand_id
1 'polypeptide(L)'
;RGWLSSGCIDGCATLLQAEECFRNASTAVFSCFLLDTFVKDGPEDTLWRIARSTHYWEKDVWVIPIHNEGHWLLATVRRSRRTITIFDSFGLSSGHKRFGIPIFHLCRKLSTAVRTYSDFCVDVDGRWTVHPATLARLQNNDYDCGVWLLACMAAVLRGYTTIAMTENKVVQFRSWLFLLAFSLPTT
;
A
#
# COMPACT_ATOMS: atom_id res chain seq x y z
N ARG A 1 13.17 19.34 -6.24
CA ARG A 1 12.83 18.04 -5.59
C ARG A 1 11.83 18.35 -4.50
N GLY A 2 10.80 17.52 -4.36
CA GLY A 2 9.70 17.81 -3.45
C GLY A 2 9.03 16.54 -2.97
N TRP A 3 8.26 16.71 -1.91
CA TRP A 3 7.44 15.68 -1.30
C TRP A 3 6.38 15.23 -2.30
N LEU A 4 6.13 13.93 -2.38
CA LEU A 4 5.05 13.42 -3.20
C LEU A 4 3.72 13.63 -2.49
N SER A 5 2.74 14.19 -3.20
CA SER A 5 1.36 14.32 -2.72
C SER A 5 0.60 12.99 -2.87
N SER A 6 -0.55 12.85 -2.22
CA SER A 6 -1.43 11.67 -2.39
C SER A 6 -1.81 11.43 -3.86
N GLY A 7 -2.02 12.50 -4.63
CA GLY A 7 -2.29 12.40 -6.07
C GLY A 7 -1.10 11.85 -6.86
N CYS A 8 0.13 12.23 -6.51
CA CYS A 8 1.33 11.63 -7.09
C CYS A 8 1.45 10.14 -6.73
N ILE A 9 1.17 9.77 -5.48
CA ILE A 9 1.23 8.36 -5.03
C ILE A 9 0.17 7.52 -5.76
N ASP A 10 -1.10 7.93 -5.77
CA ASP A 10 -2.19 7.18 -6.41
C ASP A 10 -1.99 7.10 -7.94
N GLY A 11 -1.53 8.18 -8.58
CA GLY A 11 -1.20 8.20 -10.00
C GLY A 11 -0.05 7.26 -10.35
N CYS A 12 1.05 7.31 -9.59
CA CYS A 12 2.18 6.40 -9.79
C CYS A 12 1.82 4.95 -9.47
N ALA A 13 0.97 4.70 -8.46
CA ALA A 13 0.48 3.37 -8.14
C ALA A 13 -0.33 2.76 -9.29
N THR A 14 -1.12 3.57 -9.99
CA THR A 14 -1.88 3.16 -11.18
C THR A 14 -0.93 2.82 -12.33
N LEU A 15 0.06 3.67 -12.59
CA LEU A 15 1.12 3.42 -13.58
C LEU A 15 1.88 2.13 -13.30
N LEU A 16 2.33 1.93 -12.06
CA LEU A 16 3.07 0.73 -11.66
C LEU A 16 2.20 -0.54 -11.81
N GLN A 17 0.91 -0.48 -11.50
CA GLN A 17 0.02 -1.61 -11.73
C GLN A 17 -0.13 -1.94 -13.22
N ALA A 18 -0.18 -0.94 -14.09
CA ALA A 18 -0.26 -1.15 -15.53
C ALA A 18 1.04 -1.78 -16.08
N GLU A 19 2.21 -1.28 -15.66
CA GLU A 19 3.51 -1.82 -16.03
C GLU A 19 3.71 -3.27 -15.56
N GLU A 20 3.18 -3.63 -14.40
CA GLU A 20 3.38 -4.94 -13.77
C GLU A 20 2.19 -5.91 -13.96
N CYS A 21 1.17 -5.54 -14.76
CA CYS A 21 -0.12 -6.23 -14.82
C CYS A 21 -0.04 -7.73 -15.18
N PHE A 22 1.05 -8.17 -15.82
CA PHE A 22 1.26 -9.56 -16.20
C PHE A 22 1.91 -10.44 -15.11
N ARG A 23 2.46 -9.87 -14.04
CA ARG A 23 3.32 -10.61 -13.10
C ARG A 23 2.62 -11.13 -11.85
N ASN A 24 1.59 -10.42 -11.36
CA ASN A 24 0.90 -10.83 -10.14
C ASN A 24 -0.59 -10.42 -10.14
N ALA A 25 -1.43 -11.25 -10.75
CA ALA A 25 -2.88 -11.03 -10.85
C ALA A 25 -3.62 -11.04 -9.49
N SER A 26 -2.94 -11.41 -8.39
CA SER A 26 -3.51 -11.51 -7.04
C SER A 26 -3.07 -10.38 -6.10
N THR A 27 -2.74 -9.20 -6.65
CA THR A 27 -2.43 -8.00 -5.86
C THR A 27 -3.47 -6.91 -6.07
N ALA A 28 -3.90 -6.29 -4.98
CA ALA A 28 -4.75 -5.10 -4.96
C ALA A 28 -3.95 -3.90 -4.42
N VAL A 29 -4.05 -2.74 -5.07
CA VAL A 29 -3.50 -1.48 -4.54
C VAL A 29 -4.64 -0.56 -4.12
N PHE A 30 -4.57 -0.12 -2.86
CA PHE A 30 -5.55 0.76 -2.24
C PHE A 30 -5.16 2.21 -2.50
N SER A 31 -6.16 3.07 -2.73
CA SER A 31 -5.95 4.52 -2.76
C SER A 31 -5.56 5.04 -1.37
N CYS A 32 -4.69 6.07 -1.35
CA CYS A 32 -4.26 6.75 -0.13
C CYS A 32 -5.42 7.23 0.76
N PHE A 33 -6.58 7.54 0.18
CA PHE A 33 -7.74 8.05 0.93
C PHE A 33 -8.47 6.98 1.74
N LEU A 34 -8.34 5.70 1.37
CA LEU A 34 -9.13 4.63 1.98
C LEU A 34 -8.81 4.40 3.46
N LEU A 35 -7.54 4.53 3.86
CA LEU A 35 -7.19 4.27 5.25
C LEU A 35 -7.71 5.38 6.17
N ASP A 36 -7.49 6.64 5.78
CA ASP A 36 -7.88 7.81 6.57
C ASP A 36 -9.39 7.93 6.72
N THR A 37 -10.16 7.65 5.66
CA THR A 37 -11.61 7.79 5.68
C THR A 37 -12.31 6.67 6.48
N PHE A 38 -11.82 5.42 6.46
CA PHE A 38 -12.61 4.27 6.95
C PHE A 38 -12.13 3.66 8.26
N VAL A 39 -10.85 3.78 8.60
CA VAL A 39 -10.36 3.26 9.88
C VAL A 39 -10.78 4.15 11.04
N LYS A 40 -10.88 5.47 10.83
CA LYS A 40 -11.24 6.40 11.89
C LYS A 40 -12.71 6.24 12.28
N ASP A 41 -13.66 6.48 11.36
CA ASP A 41 -15.10 6.45 11.73
C ASP A 41 -16.08 6.10 10.59
N GLY A 42 -15.60 5.75 9.38
CA GLY A 42 -16.48 5.54 8.22
C GLY A 42 -17.38 4.30 8.34
N PRO A 43 -18.71 4.38 8.10
CA PRO A 43 -19.61 3.22 8.15
C PRO A 43 -19.37 2.22 7.00
N GLU A 44 -19.73 0.95 7.21
CA GLU A 44 -19.46 -0.15 6.28
C GLU A 44 -20.13 0.04 4.91
N ASP A 45 -21.30 0.65 4.86
CA ASP A 45 -22.05 0.95 3.63
C ASP A 45 -21.29 1.93 2.72
N THR A 46 -20.62 2.91 3.32
CA THR A 46 -19.82 3.90 2.62
C THR A 46 -18.55 3.25 2.09
N LEU A 47 -17.90 2.40 2.90
CA LEU A 47 -16.75 1.60 2.46
C LEU A 47 -17.12 0.71 1.28
N TRP A 48 -18.25 0.00 1.37
CA TRP A 48 -18.77 -0.83 0.29
C TRP A 48 -18.98 -0.03 -0.99
N ARG A 49 -19.69 1.10 -0.91
CA ARG A 49 -20.02 1.91 -2.09
C ARG A 49 -18.80 2.33 -2.90
N ILE A 50 -17.70 2.66 -2.23
CA ILE A 50 -16.48 3.12 -2.91
C ILE A 50 -15.54 1.98 -3.31
N ALA A 51 -15.53 0.88 -2.56
CA ALA A 51 -14.62 -0.24 -2.80
C ALA A 51 -15.23 -1.31 -3.70
N ARG A 52 -16.55 -1.29 -3.92
CA ARG A 52 -17.23 -2.42 -4.56
C ARG A 52 -16.73 -2.74 -5.97
N SER A 53 -16.38 -1.72 -6.75
CA SER A 53 -15.90 -1.88 -8.12
C SER A 53 -14.44 -2.32 -8.22
N THR A 54 -13.70 -2.32 -7.11
CA THR A 54 -12.27 -2.65 -7.11
C THR A 54 -12.02 -4.14 -6.86
N HIS A 55 -13.01 -4.84 -6.30
CA HIS A 55 -12.92 -6.26 -5.94
C HIS A 55 -11.67 -6.59 -5.12
N TYR A 56 -11.20 -5.66 -4.27
CA TYR A 56 -9.97 -5.83 -3.49
C TYR A 56 -9.94 -7.15 -2.69
N TRP A 57 -11.10 -7.56 -2.18
CA TRP A 57 -11.28 -8.77 -1.39
C TRP A 57 -10.97 -10.08 -2.13
N GLU A 58 -10.97 -10.07 -3.47
CA GLU A 58 -10.63 -11.24 -4.27
C GLU A 58 -9.11 -11.47 -4.33
N LYS A 59 -8.30 -10.42 -4.09
CA LYS A 59 -6.83 -10.46 -4.18
C LYS A 59 -6.20 -10.93 -2.87
N ASP A 60 -5.18 -11.78 -2.91
CA ASP A 60 -4.53 -12.28 -1.68
C ASP A 60 -3.60 -11.24 -1.05
N VAL A 61 -2.93 -10.45 -1.90
CA VAL A 61 -1.98 -9.42 -1.47
C VAL A 61 -2.63 -8.05 -1.60
N TRP A 62 -2.67 -7.28 -0.51
CA TRP A 62 -3.12 -5.89 -0.55
C TRP A 62 -1.95 -4.95 -0.25
N VAL A 63 -1.86 -3.88 -1.01
CA VAL A 63 -0.85 -2.84 -0.88
C VAL A 63 -1.56 -1.54 -0.50
N ILE A 64 -1.21 -1.00 0.67
CA ILE A 64 -1.95 0.08 1.30
C ILE A 64 -0.95 1.21 1.63
N PRO A 65 -0.93 2.30 0.86
CA PRO A 65 -0.19 3.50 1.21
C PRO A 65 -0.73 4.11 2.52
N ILE A 66 0.18 4.57 3.37
CA ILE A 66 -0.14 5.23 4.64
C ILE A 66 0.54 6.59 4.65
N HIS A 67 -0.23 7.64 4.88
CA HIS A 67 0.31 8.96 5.17
C HIS A 67 0.11 9.26 6.66
N ASN A 68 1.20 9.48 7.40
CA ASN A 68 1.14 9.82 8.82
C ASN A 68 2.08 10.97 9.11
N GLU A 69 1.54 12.12 9.55
CA GLU A 69 2.30 13.27 10.04
C GLU A 69 3.39 13.76 9.05
N GLY A 70 3.11 13.74 7.75
CA GLY A 70 4.11 14.09 6.73
C GLY A 70 5.11 12.96 6.46
N HIS A 71 4.75 11.70 6.69
CA HIS A 71 5.62 10.58 6.33
C HIS A 71 4.83 9.51 5.61
N TRP A 72 5.42 8.98 4.54
CA TRP A 72 4.83 7.93 3.73
C TRP A 72 5.38 6.57 4.16
N LEU A 73 4.46 5.65 4.47
CA LEU A 73 4.74 4.26 4.78
C LEU A 73 3.92 3.34 3.87
N LEU A 74 4.34 2.09 3.72
CA LEU A 74 3.58 1.09 2.97
C LEU A 74 3.18 -0.06 3.89
N ALA A 75 1.89 -0.32 4.03
CA ALA A 75 1.43 -1.60 4.56
C ALA A 75 1.21 -2.59 3.42
N THR A 76 1.60 -3.84 3.65
CA THR A 76 1.23 -4.96 2.80
C THR A 76 0.51 -6.00 3.65
N VAL A 77 -0.64 -6.45 3.16
CA VAL A 77 -1.43 -7.52 3.75
C VAL A 77 -1.29 -8.74 2.88
N ARG A 78 -1.01 -9.90 3.46
CA ARG A 78 -1.14 -11.19 2.79
C ARG A 78 -2.18 -12.01 3.54
N ARG A 79 -3.38 -12.13 2.97
CA ARG A 79 -4.54 -12.71 3.65
C ARG A 79 -4.36 -14.19 3.96
N SER A 80 -3.89 -14.96 2.98
CA SER A 80 -3.59 -16.40 3.11
C SER A 80 -2.64 -16.72 4.28
N ARG A 81 -1.77 -15.78 4.65
CA ARG A 81 -0.82 -15.93 5.76
C ARG A 81 -1.20 -15.14 7.01
N ARG A 82 -2.28 -14.36 6.97
CA ARG A 82 -2.71 -13.44 8.04
C ARG A 82 -1.56 -12.56 8.54
N THR A 83 -0.76 -12.06 7.61
CA THR A 83 0.42 -11.23 7.92
C THR A 83 0.26 -9.81 7.40
N ILE A 84 0.62 -8.84 8.23
CA ILE A 84 0.77 -7.43 7.86
C ILE A 84 2.25 -7.09 7.93
N THR A 85 2.79 -6.52 6.86
CA THR A 85 4.17 -6.02 6.84
C THR A 85 4.16 -4.51 6.63
N ILE A 86 4.87 -3.76 7.48
CA ILE A 86 4.98 -2.29 7.37
C ILE A 86 6.37 -1.93 6.89
N PHE A 87 6.46 -1.31 5.72
CA PHE A 87 7.68 -0.72 5.19
C PHE A 87 7.74 0.77 5.54
N ASP A 88 8.90 1.18 6.04
CA ASP A 88 9.25 2.55 6.39
C ASP A 88 10.70 2.79 6.00
N SER A 89 10.95 3.79 5.16
CA SER A 89 12.30 4.10 4.70
C SER A 89 13.22 4.62 5.80
N PHE A 90 12.70 5.12 6.92
CA PHE A 90 13.49 5.47 8.11
C PHE A 90 13.79 4.29 9.02
N GLY A 91 13.22 3.11 8.74
CA GLY A 91 13.33 1.92 9.56
C GLY A 91 12.35 1.92 10.73
N LEU A 92 11.78 0.74 11.02
CA LEU A 92 10.82 0.56 12.12
C LEU A 92 11.39 -0.38 13.18
N SER A 93 12.31 0.12 14.00
CA SER A 93 12.91 -0.66 15.10
C SER A 93 11.87 -1.20 16.09
N SER A 94 10.74 -0.51 16.29
CA SER A 94 9.61 -1.00 17.12
C SER A 94 8.22 -0.43 16.80
N GLY A 95 8.11 0.60 15.95
CA GLY A 95 6.86 1.34 15.71
C GLY A 95 5.82 0.67 14.80
N HIS A 96 6.13 -0.45 14.16
CA HIS A 96 5.26 -1.07 13.14
C HIS A 96 3.88 -1.48 13.69
N LYS A 97 3.79 -1.82 14.98
CA LYS A 97 2.52 -2.20 15.62
C LYS A 97 1.49 -1.06 15.66
N ARG A 98 1.95 0.21 15.73
CA ARG A 98 1.07 1.39 15.68
C ARG A 98 0.22 1.40 14.41
N PHE A 99 0.77 0.95 13.29
CA PHE A 99 0.09 0.92 11.99
C PHE A 99 -0.63 -0.41 11.73
N GLY A 100 -0.19 -1.51 12.36
CA GLY A 100 -0.80 -2.83 12.18
C GLY A 100 -2.27 -2.91 12.64
N ILE A 101 -2.62 -2.31 13.78
CA ILE A 101 -3.99 -2.34 14.31
C ILE A 101 -4.99 -1.63 13.36
N PRO A 102 -4.74 -0.38 12.91
CA PRO A 102 -5.52 0.27 11.86
C PRO A 102 -5.76 -0.58 10.61
N ILE A 103 -4.71 -1.23 10.10
CA ILE A 103 -4.79 -2.06 8.90
C ILE A 103 -5.64 -3.31 9.15
N PHE A 104 -5.49 -3.95 10.30
CA PHE A 104 -6.34 -5.08 10.68
C PHE A 104 -7.82 -4.67 10.81
N HIS A 105 -8.11 -3.49 11.37
CA HIS A 105 -9.46 -2.95 11.42
C HIS A 105 -10.04 -2.71 10.02
N LEU A 106 -9.24 -2.18 9.08
CA LEU A 106 -9.65 -2.06 7.68
C LEU A 106 -10.00 -3.43 7.07
N CYS A 107 -9.16 -4.45 7.30
CA CYS A 107 -9.44 -5.82 6.83
C CYS A 107 -10.77 -6.35 7.38
N ARG A 108 -11.04 -6.15 8.68
CA ARG A 108 -12.31 -6.57 9.31
C ARG A 108 -13.50 -5.81 8.75
N LYS A 109 -13.42 -4.48 8.66
CA LYS A 109 -14.50 -3.66 8.10
C LYS A 109 -14.83 -4.04 6.66
N LEU A 110 -13.81 -4.23 5.82
CA LEU A 110 -14.02 -4.66 4.44
C LEU A 110 -14.64 -6.06 4.39
N SER A 111 -14.18 -7.00 5.24
CA SER A 111 -14.80 -8.32 5.34
C SER A 111 -16.27 -8.25 5.76
N THR A 112 -16.62 -7.42 6.74
CA THR A 112 -18.02 -7.22 7.16
C THR A 112 -18.85 -6.65 6.02
N ALA A 113 -18.37 -5.59 5.37
CA ALA A 113 -19.06 -4.98 4.23
C ALA A 113 -19.32 -5.97 3.09
N VAL A 114 -18.31 -6.77 2.73
CA VAL A 114 -18.42 -7.79 1.67
C VAL A 114 -19.41 -8.88 2.06
N ARG A 115 -19.40 -9.37 3.30
CA ARG A 115 -20.37 -10.37 3.81
C ARG A 115 -21.80 -9.83 3.84
N THR A 116 -21.98 -8.52 4.08
CA THR A 116 -23.30 -7.89 4.14
C THR A 116 -23.90 -7.64 2.75
N TYR A 117 -23.08 -7.28 1.76
CA TYR A 117 -23.55 -6.76 0.47
C TYR A 117 -23.20 -7.64 -0.74
N SER A 118 -22.59 -8.81 -0.54
CA SER A 118 -22.26 -9.77 -1.61
C SER A 118 -22.24 -11.21 -1.10
N ASP A 119 -22.25 -12.18 -2.00
CA ASP A 119 -22.11 -13.61 -1.68
C ASP A 119 -20.65 -14.04 -1.43
N PHE A 120 -19.69 -13.09 -1.48
CA PHE A 120 -18.28 -13.41 -1.30
C PHE A 120 -17.94 -13.51 0.20
N CYS A 121 -17.18 -14.55 0.58
CA CYS A 121 -16.68 -14.70 1.94
C CYS A 121 -15.20 -14.34 2.00
N VAL A 122 -14.87 -13.34 2.82
CA VAL A 122 -13.49 -13.02 3.19
C VAL A 122 -13.23 -13.61 4.57
N ASP A 123 -12.30 -14.56 4.66
CA ASP A 123 -11.79 -15.00 5.96
C ASP A 123 -10.73 -14.03 6.46
N VAL A 124 -11.03 -13.39 7.58
CA VAL A 124 -10.12 -12.50 8.32
C VAL A 124 -10.00 -12.92 9.79
N ASP A 125 -10.60 -14.04 10.16
CA ASP A 125 -10.65 -14.53 11.53
C ASP A 125 -9.32 -15.22 11.91
N GLY A 126 -9.06 -15.36 13.20
CA GLY A 126 -7.85 -15.99 13.73
C GLY A 126 -6.71 -15.01 14.06
N ARG A 127 -5.51 -15.56 14.31
CA ARG A 127 -4.35 -14.79 14.76
C ARG A 127 -3.61 -14.16 13.59
N TRP A 128 -3.40 -12.86 13.67
CA TRP A 128 -2.61 -12.09 12.72
C TRP A 128 -1.24 -11.74 13.31
N THR A 129 -0.22 -11.65 12.44
CA THR A 129 1.11 -11.14 12.82
C THR A 129 1.44 -9.86 12.08
N VAL A 130 2.19 -8.98 12.74
CA VAL A 130 2.64 -7.70 12.16
C VAL A 130 4.16 -7.65 12.26
N HIS A 131 4.83 -7.34 11.15
CA HIS A 131 6.28 -7.28 11.06
C HIS A 131 6.74 -6.00 10.33
N PRO A 132 7.92 -5.45 10.66
CA PRO A 132 8.55 -4.45 9.83
C PRO A 132 9.16 -5.10 8.57
N ALA A 133 9.04 -4.45 7.42
CA ALA A 133 9.70 -4.89 6.18
C ALA A 133 11.20 -4.58 6.19
N THR A 134 11.58 -3.51 6.88
CA THR A 134 12.97 -3.09 7.10
C THR A 134 13.17 -2.63 8.54
N LEU A 135 14.28 -3.07 9.13
CA LEU A 135 14.72 -2.64 10.45
C LEU A 135 15.72 -1.47 10.36
N ALA A 136 16.51 -1.42 9.29
CA ALA A 136 17.53 -0.41 9.08
C ALA A 136 16.95 0.82 8.39
N ARG A 137 17.51 1.97 8.73
CA ARG A 137 17.27 3.22 8.01
C ARG A 137 17.84 3.12 6.61
N LEU A 138 16.99 3.33 5.61
CA LEU A 138 17.36 3.36 4.19
C LEU A 138 17.47 4.79 3.66
N GLN A 139 16.68 5.70 4.23
CA GLN A 139 16.59 7.10 3.82
C GLN A 139 17.23 8.05 4.84
N ASN A 140 18.02 8.99 4.33
CA ASN A 140 18.71 10.03 5.10
C ASN A 140 18.13 11.43 4.85
N ASN A 141 17.51 11.68 3.69
CA ASN A 141 16.80 12.94 3.43
C ASN A 141 15.36 12.93 3.99
N ASP A 142 14.66 14.05 3.92
CA ASP A 142 13.31 14.23 4.46
C ASP A 142 12.19 14.13 3.42
N TYR A 143 12.49 14.02 2.11
CA TYR A 143 11.50 14.18 1.03
C TYR A 143 11.29 12.96 0.12
N ASP A 144 12.10 11.90 0.24
CA ASP A 144 12.02 10.71 -0.64
C ASP A 144 11.12 9.59 -0.11
N CYS A 145 10.48 9.72 1.05
CA CYS A 145 9.68 8.65 1.66
C CYS A 145 8.57 8.11 0.73
N GLY A 146 7.92 9.00 -0.02
CA GLY A 146 6.95 8.62 -1.04
C GLY A 146 7.55 7.85 -2.22
N VAL A 147 8.80 8.13 -2.60
CA VAL A 147 9.49 7.39 -3.68
C VAL A 147 9.91 6.02 -3.19
N TRP A 148 10.42 5.92 -1.97
CA TRP A 148 10.73 4.64 -1.33
C TRP A 148 9.49 3.75 -1.19
N LEU A 149 8.35 4.35 -0.80
CA LEU A 149 7.04 3.68 -0.79
C LEU A 149 6.70 3.11 -2.18
N LEU A 150 6.79 3.92 -3.24
CA LEU A 150 6.50 3.48 -4.61
C LEU A 150 7.46 2.40 -5.10
N ALA A 151 8.74 2.48 -4.73
CA ALA A 151 9.71 1.43 -5.06
C ALA A 151 9.36 0.12 -4.36
N CYS A 152 8.97 0.17 -3.07
CA CYS A 152 8.50 -1.00 -2.34
C CYS A 152 7.21 -1.56 -2.94
N MET A 153 6.27 -0.70 -3.34
CA MET A 153 5.05 -1.10 -4.05
C MET A 153 5.37 -1.84 -5.35
N ALA A 154 6.27 -1.30 -6.18
CA ALA A 154 6.70 -1.95 -7.42
C ALA A 154 7.33 -3.33 -7.16
N ALA A 155 8.11 -3.49 -6.09
CA ALA A 155 8.65 -4.80 -5.72
C ALA A 155 7.55 -5.79 -5.30
N VAL A 156 6.54 -5.33 -4.56
CA VAL A 156 5.40 -6.18 -4.13
C VAL A 156 4.54 -6.60 -5.33
N LEU A 157 4.28 -5.69 -6.26
CA LEU A 157 3.59 -5.98 -7.53
C LEU A 157 4.34 -7.04 -8.35
N ARG A 158 5.68 -7.09 -8.24
CA ARG A 158 6.51 -8.14 -8.86
C ARG A 158 6.59 -9.45 -8.07
N GLY A 159 5.89 -9.55 -6.94
CA GLY A 159 5.84 -10.75 -6.10
C GLY A 159 6.89 -10.81 -4.97
N TYR A 160 7.70 -9.77 -4.80
CA TYR A 160 8.64 -9.68 -3.68
C TYR A 160 7.94 -9.20 -2.40
N THR A 161 8.60 -9.35 -1.24
CA THR A 161 8.05 -8.87 0.04
C THR A 161 8.53 -7.46 0.39
N THR A 162 9.69 -7.06 -0.11
CA THR A 162 10.26 -5.72 0.08
C THR A 162 11.33 -5.44 -0.98
N ILE A 163 12.03 -4.32 -0.84
CA ILE A 163 13.14 -3.90 -1.70
C ILE A 163 14.50 -4.15 -1.05
N ALA A 164 15.51 -4.38 -1.89
CA ALA A 164 16.91 -4.32 -1.52
C ALA A 164 17.58 -3.21 -2.34
N MET A 165 17.34 -1.96 -1.95
CA MET A 165 17.74 -0.78 -2.72
C MET A 165 18.46 0.25 -1.83
N THR A 166 19.41 0.99 -2.41
CA THR A 166 20.17 2.08 -1.76
C THR A 166 19.66 3.46 -2.20
N GLU A 167 20.04 4.53 -1.50
CA GLU A 167 19.62 5.90 -1.84
C GLU A 167 19.92 6.31 -3.28
N ASN A 168 21.09 5.97 -3.81
CA ASN A 168 21.46 6.30 -5.19
C ASN A 168 20.46 5.70 -6.20
N LYS A 169 19.91 4.52 -5.91
CA LYS A 169 18.93 3.85 -6.76
C LYS A 169 17.52 4.45 -6.62
N VAL A 170 17.18 5.06 -5.48
CA VAL A 170 15.92 5.79 -5.29
C VAL A 170 15.89 7.05 -6.14
N VAL A 171 17.02 7.76 -6.23
CA VAL A 171 17.11 8.95 -7.10
C VAL A 171 16.88 8.55 -8.56
N GLN A 172 17.49 7.45 -9.01
CA GLN A 172 17.26 6.89 -10.34
C GLN A 172 15.80 6.47 -10.54
N PHE A 173 15.20 5.83 -9.53
CA PHE A 173 13.80 5.41 -9.56
C PHE A 173 12.83 6.59 -9.64
N ARG A 174 13.10 7.70 -8.93
CA ARG A 174 12.32 8.95 -9.03
C ARG A 174 12.36 9.51 -10.45
N SER A 175 13.54 9.54 -11.08
CA SER A 175 13.67 9.99 -12.48
C SER A 175 12.92 9.06 -13.43
N TRP A 176 13.00 7.75 -13.23
CA TRP A 176 12.27 6.78 -14.03
C TRP A 176 10.75 6.94 -13.90
N LEU A 177 10.21 7.10 -12.69
CA LEU A 177 8.78 7.37 -12.47
C LEU A 177 8.31 8.64 -13.17
N PHE A 178 9.12 9.70 -13.13
CA PHE A 178 8.82 10.94 -13.82
C PHE A 178 8.75 10.75 -15.34
N LEU A 179 9.74 10.06 -15.92
CA LEU A 179 9.76 9.77 -17.36
C LEU A 179 8.59 8.86 -17.77
N LEU A 180 8.25 7.87 -16.94
CA LEU A 180 7.10 7.01 -17.18
C LEU A 180 5.80 7.83 -17.21
N ALA A 181 5.57 8.69 -16.22
CA ALA A 181 4.41 9.56 -16.19
C ALA A 181 4.39 10.54 -17.38
N PHE A 182 5.54 11.08 -17.77
CA PHE A 182 5.67 11.99 -18.92
C PHE A 182 5.41 11.31 -20.27
N SER A 183 5.62 9.99 -20.35
CA SER A 183 5.36 9.21 -21.56
C SER A 183 3.87 8.94 -21.82
N LEU A 184 2.99 9.25 -20.86
CA LEU A 184 1.55 9.13 -21.04
C LEU A 184 1.06 10.15 -22.08
N PRO A 185 0.12 9.77 -22.97
CA PRO A 185 -0.49 10.72 -23.89
C PRO A 185 -1.13 11.88 -23.13
N THR A 186 -0.82 13.12 -23.52
CA THR A 186 -1.58 14.28 -23.05
C THR A 186 -2.96 14.23 -23.70
N THR A 187 -3.99 13.98 -22.88
CA THR A 187 -5.40 14.08 -23.27
C THR A 187 -5.79 15.50 -23.61
#